data_AF-A0A953XRM2-F1
#
_entry.id   AF-A0A953XRM2-F1
#
_cell.length_a   1.000
_cell.length_b   1.000
_cell.length_c   1.000
_cell.angle_alpha   90.00
_cell.angle_beta   90.00
_cell.angle_gamma   90.00
#
_symmetry.space_group_name_H-M   'P 1'
#
loop_
_entity.id
_entity.type
_entity.pdbx_description
1 polymer ?
#
loop_
_entity_poly.entity_id
_entity_poly.type
_entity_poly.pdbx_seq_one_letter_code
_entity_poly.pdbx_strand_id
1 'polypeptide(L)'
;MRWSRLYLVLSIASLVVAVGMANCKNHGCRERVECTSESHRPQVVTPPSALQSAYDALRARDFSAMAAQADLLIASHENDIGHALRAYALRGQGRHEEAIVQYGTTMLILGDADGSNNIPLLADCYIGRAHCYKALGETNRALEDVESAKLLVSEQMKFRRDDSAHYQLACAYAIESALQDGMKAASTRGKAIAQLKVAIGKGFDSWPHMKADLDLDPLRNDPGFNALFPGN
;
A
#
# COMPACT_ATOMS: atom_id res chain seq x y z
N MET A 1 -32.97 1.90 9.59
CA MET A 1 -32.42 3.10 8.90
C MET A 1 -31.55 3.89 9.87
N ARG A 2 -30.23 3.80 9.75
CA ARG A 2 -29.27 4.86 10.12
C ARG A 2 -27.95 4.56 9.43
N TRP A 3 -27.48 5.56 8.71
CA TRP A 3 -26.52 5.50 7.63
C TRP A 3 -25.08 5.73 8.09
N SER A 4 -24.15 5.30 7.23
CA SER A 4 -22.81 5.88 7.01
C SER A 4 -21.69 5.56 8.01
N ARG A 5 -21.15 4.34 7.93
CA ARG A 5 -19.70 4.16 8.15
C ARG A 5 -18.99 4.85 6.98
N LEU A 6 -18.24 5.93 7.27
CA LEU A 6 -17.26 6.50 6.35
C LEU A 6 -16.21 5.42 6.05
N TYR A 7 -16.34 4.73 4.92
CA TYR A 7 -15.35 3.78 4.42
C TYR A 7 -14.27 4.56 3.67
N LEU A 8 -13.23 4.96 4.38
CA LEU A 8 -11.96 5.35 3.79
C LEU A 8 -11.33 4.09 3.20
N VAL A 9 -11.00 4.10 1.91
CA VAL A 9 -10.50 2.94 1.17
C VAL A 9 -9.04 2.71 1.56
N LEU A 10 -8.79 1.64 2.30
CA LEU A 10 -7.51 1.33 2.91
C LEU A 10 -6.73 0.33 2.05
N SER A 11 -6.04 0.82 1.01
CA SER A 11 -4.86 0.11 0.51
C SER A 11 -3.65 0.48 1.37
N ILE A 12 -2.59 -0.33 1.38
CA ILE A 12 -1.36 0.02 2.09
C ILE A 12 -0.83 1.37 1.58
N ALA A 13 -1.01 1.66 0.29
CA ALA A 13 -0.65 2.93 -0.34
C ALA A 13 -1.58 4.11 0.04
N SER A 14 -2.90 3.90 0.13
CA SER A 14 -3.92 4.94 0.35
C SER A 14 -4.05 5.38 1.81
N LEU A 15 -3.65 4.55 2.79
CA LEU A 15 -3.54 4.96 4.19
C LEU A 15 -2.45 5.99 4.44
N VAL A 16 -1.35 5.94 3.67
CA VAL A 16 -0.22 6.86 3.81
C VAL A 16 -0.63 8.30 3.53
N VAL A 17 -1.56 8.52 2.59
CA VAL A 17 -2.12 9.84 2.25
C VAL A 17 -3.08 10.33 3.34
N ALA A 18 -3.92 9.44 3.87
CA ALA A 18 -4.92 9.78 4.90
C ALA A 18 -4.30 10.23 6.23
N VAL A 19 -3.23 9.56 6.67
CA VAL A 19 -2.49 9.90 7.89
C VAL A 19 -1.78 11.25 7.76
N GLY A 20 -1.21 11.55 6.59
CA GLY A 20 -0.54 12.82 6.33
C GLY A 20 -1.47 14.05 6.44
N MET A 21 -2.74 13.88 6.07
CA MET A 21 -3.74 14.96 6.13
C MET A 21 -4.29 15.24 7.54
N ALA A 22 -4.22 14.27 8.47
CA ALA A 22 -4.71 14.45 9.84
C ALA A 22 -3.82 15.39 10.68
N ASN A 23 -2.52 15.50 10.36
CA ASN A 23 -1.58 16.36 11.08
C ASN A 23 -1.56 17.83 10.64
N CYS A 24 -2.19 18.18 9.51
CA CYS A 24 -2.16 19.56 8.98
C CYS A 24 -3.41 20.41 9.28
N LYS A 25 -4.46 19.85 9.93
CA LYS A 25 -5.73 20.59 10.15
C LYS A 25 -5.83 21.39 11.46
N ASN A 26 -4.79 21.44 12.29
CA ASN A 26 -4.86 22.09 13.61
C ASN A 26 -4.26 23.51 13.71
N HIS A 27 -4.05 24.22 12.59
CA HIS A 27 -3.64 25.63 12.64
C HIS A 27 -4.54 26.53 11.80
N GLY A 28 -5.48 27.23 12.48
CA GLY A 28 -6.33 28.25 11.86
C GLY A 28 -7.31 28.97 12.81
N CYS A 29 -6.81 29.97 13.54
CA CYS A 29 -7.44 31.20 14.07
C CYS A 29 -8.98 31.40 14.09
N ARG A 30 -9.56 31.62 15.29
CA ARG A 30 -10.03 32.93 15.87
C ARG A 30 -10.96 32.70 17.07
N GLU A 31 -10.61 33.23 18.24
CA GLU A 31 -11.41 34.23 18.99
C GLU A 31 -10.69 34.65 20.28
N ARG A 32 -10.92 35.90 20.66
CA ARG A 32 -10.20 36.67 21.69
C ARG A 32 -10.94 36.49 23.02
N VAL A 33 -10.32 35.83 24.01
CA VAL A 33 -10.75 35.85 25.42
C VAL A 33 -9.54 36.02 26.32
N GLU A 34 -9.76 36.79 27.38
CA GLU A 34 -8.81 37.41 28.28
C GLU A 34 -7.90 36.45 29.07
N CYS A 35 -6.82 37.05 29.57
CA CYS A 35 -5.67 36.46 30.23
C CYS A 35 -6.00 36.00 31.66
N THR A 36 -5.81 34.71 31.98
CA THR A 36 -5.45 34.24 33.33
C THR A 36 -4.60 32.96 33.29
N SER A 37 -3.38 33.06 33.85
CA SER A 37 -2.48 32.00 34.35
C SER A 37 -2.17 30.78 33.47
N GLU A 38 -0.99 30.79 32.86
CA GLU A 38 -0.31 29.62 32.30
C GLU A 38 -0.07 28.55 33.37
N SER A 39 -0.91 27.51 33.35
CA SER A 39 -0.47 26.17 33.76
C SER A 39 0.03 25.48 32.49
N HIS A 40 1.34 25.30 32.39
CA HIS A 40 1.96 24.49 31.35
C HIS A 40 1.54 23.03 31.57
N ARG A 41 0.37 22.63 31.06
CA ARG A 41 0.03 21.21 30.93
C ARG A 41 1.01 20.64 29.90
N PRO A 42 1.86 19.68 30.26
CA PRO A 42 2.65 18.98 29.25
C PRO A 42 1.66 18.38 28.25
N GLN A 43 1.88 18.65 26.95
CA GLN A 43 1.14 17.96 25.93
C GLN A 43 1.39 16.46 26.13
N VAL A 44 0.33 15.73 26.50
CA VAL A 44 0.39 14.27 26.58
C VAL A 44 0.52 13.79 25.14
N VAL A 45 1.75 13.50 24.73
CA VAL A 45 2.02 12.85 23.44
C VAL A 45 1.44 11.45 23.55
N THR A 46 0.25 11.23 23.00
CA THR A 46 -0.31 9.88 22.89
C THR A 46 0.57 9.08 21.94
N PRO A 47 0.98 7.85 22.30
CA PRO A 47 1.79 7.03 21.42
C PRO A 47 1.03 6.74 20.12
N PRO A 48 1.73 6.56 18.98
CA PRO A 48 1.10 6.20 17.72
C PRO A 48 0.32 4.89 17.85
N SER A 49 -0.77 4.75 17.10
CA SER A 49 -1.44 3.44 16.99
C SER A 49 -0.50 2.39 16.40
N ALA A 50 -0.79 1.09 16.60
CA ALA A 50 -0.02 0.02 15.98
C ALA A 50 0.00 0.16 14.45
N LEU A 51 -1.12 0.55 13.86
CA LEU A 51 -1.24 0.84 12.44
C LEU A 51 -0.32 1.98 12.00
N GLN A 52 -0.28 3.09 12.74
CA GLN A 52 0.63 4.20 12.45
C GLN A 52 2.10 3.76 12.53
N SER A 53 2.45 3.03 13.59
CA SER A 53 3.80 2.52 13.79
C SER A 53 4.24 1.55 12.69
N ALA A 54 3.31 0.74 12.16
CA ALA A 54 3.58 -0.14 11.02
C ALA A 54 3.91 0.65 9.75
N TYR A 55 3.26 1.80 9.51
CA TYR A 55 3.58 2.66 8.38
C TYR A 55 4.91 3.37 8.52
N ASP A 56 5.24 3.83 9.72
CA ASP A 56 6.54 4.47 9.94
C ASP A 56 7.67 3.45 9.77
N ALA A 57 7.44 2.20 10.19
CA ALA A 57 8.32 1.07 9.89
C ALA A 57 8.41 0.78 8.37
N LEU A 58 7.29 0.84 7.62
CA LEU A 58 7.30 0.71 6.15
C LEU A 58 8.17 1.76 5.48
N ARG A 59 8.00 3.04 5.86
CA ARG A 59 8.80 4.16 5.32
C ARG A 59 10.29 4.00 5.63
N ALA A 60 10.62 3.47 6.82
CA ALA A 60 11.98 3.18 7.23
C ALA A 60 12.54 1.87 6.62
N ARG A 61 11.70 1.08 5.93
CA ARG A 61 11.99 -0.32 5.53
C ARG A 61 12.42 -1.21 6.70
N ASP A 62 11.96 -0.89 7.91
CA ASP A 62 12.15 -1.73 9.09
C ASP A 62 11.08 -2.82 9.11
N PHE A 63 11.35 -3.89 8.36
CA PHE A 63 10.42 -5.00 8.26
C PHE A 63 10.27 -5.78 9.58
N SER A 64 11.25 -5.71 10.48
CA SER A 64 11.14 -6.35 11.80
C SER A 64 10.15 -5.59 12.68
N ALA A 65 10.28 -4.26 12.76
CA ALA A 65 9.32 -3.42 13.45
C ALA A 65 7.92 -3.52 12.84
N MET A 66 7.82 -3.55 11.50
CA MET A 66 6.53 -3.72 10.83
C MET A 66 5.85 -5.05 11.21
N ALA A 67 6.59 -6.16 11.23
CA ALA A 67 6.04 -7.45 11.64
C ALA A 67 5.53 -7.43 13.08
N ALA A 68 6.27 -6.79 14.00
CA ALA A 68 5.85 -6.66 15.39
C ALA A 68 4.55 -5.85 15.53
N GLN A 69 4.40 -4.76 14.77
CA GLN A 69 3.15 -3.98 14.77
C GLN A 69 1.99 -4.74 14.12
N ALA A 70 2.26 -5.51 13.07
CA ALA A 70 1.26 -6.37 12.44
C ALA A 70 0.73 -7.44 13.41
N ASP A 71 1.60 -8.03 14.24
CA ASP A 71 1.20 -9.01 15.25
C ASP A 71 0.28 -8.40 16.32
N LEU A 72 0.49 -7.13 16.69
CA LEU A 72 -0.41 -6.40 17.59
C LEU A 72 -1.80 -6.18 16.96
N LEU A 73 -1.86 -5.84 15.67
CA LEU A 73 -3.11 -5.63 14.94
C LEU A 73 -3.92 -6.93 14.82
N ILE A 74 -3.25 -8.05 14.53
CA ILE A 74 -3.86 -9.38 14.49
C ILE A 74 -4.44 -9.73 15.87
N ALA A 75 -3.71 -9.44 16.95
CA ALA A 75 -4.18 -9.69 18.32
C ALA A 75 -5.38 -8.80 18.71
N SER A 76 -5.54 -7.62 18.11
CA SER A 76 -6.63 -6.67 18.41
C SER A 76 -7.89 -6.83 17.54
N HIS A 77 -8.03 -7.94 16.81
CA HIS A 77 -9.13 -8.24 15.88
C HIS A 77 -9.19 -7.40 14.59
N GLU A 78 -8.11 -6.68 14.23
CA GLU A 78 -7.94 -6.06 12.90
C GLU A 78 -7.25 -7.06 11.97
N ASN A 79 -8.01 -8.07 11.53
CA ASN A 79 -7.42 -9.28 10.98
C ASN A 79 -6.90 -9.11 9.54
N ASP A 80 -7.64 -8.45 8.65
CA ASP A 80 -7.26 -8.35 7.23
C ASP A 80 -5.99 -7.48 7.04
N ILE A 81 -5.99 -6.26 7.55
CA ILE A 81 -4.84 -5.35 7.45
C ILE A 81 -3.63 -5.89 8.21
N GLY A 82 -3.84 -6.48 9.40
CA GLY A 82 -2.76 -7.09 10.19
C GLY A 82 -2.06 -8.22 9.43
N HIS A 83 -2.80 -9.15 8.84
CA HIS A 83 -2.22 -10.22 8.03
C HIS A 83 -1.52 -9.69 6.77
N ALA A 84 -2.09 -8.68 6.09
CA ALA A 84 -1.46 -8.07 4.92
C ALA A 84 -0.12 -7.37 5.25
N LEU A 85 -0.08 -6.60 6.34
CA LEU A 85 1.14 -5.94 6.81
C LEU A 85 2.20 -6.97 7.24
N ARG A 86 1.80 -8.04 7.91
CA ARG A 86 2.70 -9.15 8.26
C ARG A 86 3.25 -9.82 7.00
N ALA A 87 2.42 -10.04 5.99
CA ALA A 87 2.86 -10.60 4.70
C ALA A 87 3.89 -9.70 4.01
N TYR A 88 3.66 -8.38 3.96
CA TYR A 88 4.59 -7.41 3.39
C TYR A 88 5.92 -7.41 4.14
N ALA A 89 5.89 -7.41 5.47
CA ALA A 89 7.07 -7.48 6.32
C ALA A 89 7.88 -8.75 6.08
N LEU A 90 7.23 -9.92 6.09
CA LEU A 90 7.88 -11.22 5.83
C LEU A 90 8.52 -11.26 4.44
N ARG A 91 7.82 -10.72 3.43
CA ARG A 91 8.36 -10.57 2.07
C ARG A 91 9.63 -9.72 2.06
N GLY A 92 9.61 -8.57 2.74
CA GLY A 92 10.78 -7.70 2.86
C GLY A 92 11.96 -8.34 3.59
N GLN A 93 11.70 -9.34 4.45
CA GLN A 93 12.71 -10.17 5.12
C GLN A 93 13.19 -11.37 4.29
N GLY A 94 12.67 -11.56 3.07
CA GLY A 94 12.98 -12.74 2.24
C GLY A 94 12.26 -14.02 2.64
N ARG A 95 11.33 -13.96 3.60
CA ARG A 95 10.56 -15.11 4.10
C ARG A 95 9.34 -15.35 3.20
N HIS A 96 9.60 -15.68 1.94
CA HIS A 96 8.59 -15.68 0.87
C HIS A 96 7.47 -16.71 1.08
N GLU A 97 7.78 -17.92 1.53
CA GLU A 97 6.77 -18.96 1.80
C GLU A 97 5.80 -18.53 2.91
N GLU A 98 6.32 -17.94 3.99
CA GLU A 98 5.48 -17.44 5.09
C GLU A 98 4.66 -16.22 4.66
N ALA A 99 5.23 -15.35 3.83
CA ALA A 99 4.50 -14.22 3.25
C ALA A 99 3.33 -14.70 2.37
N ILE A 100 3.53 -15.74 1.55
CA ILE A 100 2.48 -16.35 0.71
C ILE A 100 1.31 -16.83 1.57
N VAL A 101 1.60 -17.47 2.72
CA VAL A 101 0.56 -17.91 3.66
C VAL A 101 -0.23 -16.72 4.19
N GLN A 102 0.44 -15.65 4.64
CA GLN A 102 -0.23 -14.48 5.21
C GLN A 102 -1.06 -13.70 4.16
N TYR A 103 -0.58 -13.59 2.91
CA TYR A 103 -1.38 -13.05 1.81
C TYR A 103 -2.62 -13.92 1.56
N GLY A 104 -2.46 -15.25 1.55
CA GLY A 104 -3.58 -16.19 1.43
C GLY A 104 -4.61 -16.05 2.54
N THR A 105 -4.17 -15.92 3.79
CA THR A 105 -5.06 -15.65 4.94
C THR A 105 -5.84 -14.36 4.75
N THR A 106 -5.19 -13.28 4.32
CA THR A 106 -5.87 -12.01 4.04
C THR A 106 -6.94 -12.18 2.95
N MET A 107 -6.60 -12.86 1.85
CA MET A 107 -7.54 -13.12 0.75
C MET A 107 -8.75 -13.96 1.21
N LEU A 108 -8.55 -14.96 2.06
CA LEU A 108 -9.64 -15.76 2.63
C LEU A 108 -10.56 -14.89 3.48
N ILE A 109 -10.02 -14.06 4.37
CA ILE A 109 -10.79 -13.12 5.19
C ILE A 109 -11.62 -12.16 4.32
N LEU A 110 -11.01 -11.64 3.25
CA LEU A 110 -11.69 -10.72 2.32
C LEU A 110 -12.75 -11.43 1.46
N GLY A 111 -12.55 -12.72 1.13
CA GLY A 111 -13.46 -13.53 0.32
C GLY A 111 -14.64 -14.14 1.10
N ASP A 112 -14.44 -14.50 2.36
CA ASP A 112 -15.48 -15.06 3.24
C ASP A 112 -16.51 -14.01 3.69
N ALA A 113 -16.13 -12.73 3.65
CA ALA A 113 -17.04 -11.63 3.88
C ALA A 113 -17.84 -11.38 2.59
N ASP A 114 -19.07 -11.89 2.55
CA ASP A 114 -20.15 -11.84 1.54
C ASP A 114 -20.34 -10.46 0.85
N GLY A 115 -19.32 -9.99 0.11
CA GLY A 115 -19.24 -8.67 -0.52
C GLY A 115 -18.26 -7.67 0.12
N SER A 116 -17.13 -8.11 0.70
CA SER A 116 -16.18 -7.17 1.32
C SER A 116 -15.47 -6.27 0.29
N ASN A 117 -15.51 -4.99 0.63
CA ASN A 117 -15.36 -3.83 -0.26
C ASN A 117 -13.91 -3.30 -0.34
N ASN A 118 -12.90 -4.08 0.06
CA ASN A 118 -11.50 -3.65 0.02
C ASN A 118 -10.75 -4.25 -1.17
N ILE A 119 -11.27 -3.99 -2.37
CA ILE A 119 -10.64 -4.39 -3.64
C ILE A 119 -9.17 -3.95 -3.69
N PRO A 120 -8.79 -2.76 -3.19
CA PRO A 120 -7.38 -2.37 -3.17
C PRO A 120 -6.51 -3.28 -2.33
N LEU A 121 -6.89 -3.60 -1.09
CA LEU A 121 -6.09 -4.50 -0.25
C LEU A 121 -6.01 -5.90 -0.87
N LEU A 122 -7.09 -6.38 -1.48
CA LEU A 122 -7.10 -7.67 -2.17
C LEU A 122 -6.13 -7.66 -3.36
N ALA A 123 -6.12 -6.59 -4.16
CA ALA A 123 -5.17 -6.41 -5.26
C ALA A 123 -3.72 -6.36 -4.75
N ASP A 124 -3.45 -5.62 -3.67
CA ASP A 124 -2.12 -5.56 -3.04
C ASP A 124 -1.67 -6.96 -2.59
N CYS A 125 -2.60 -7.79 -2.09
CA CYS A 125 -2.29 -9.17 -1.70
C CYS A 125 -1.93 -10.05 -2.89
N TYR A 126 -2.63 -9.92 -4.02
CA TYR A 126 -2.27 -10.64 -5.26
C TYR A 126 -0.91 -10.20 -5.78
N ILE A 127 -0.64 -8.89 -5.85
CA ILE A 127 0.66 -8.35 -6.27
C ILE A 127 1.76 -8.83 -5.32
N GLY A 128 1.52 -8.75 -4.02
CA GLY A 128 2.45 -9.16 -2.98
C GLY A 128 2.82 -10.63 -3.03
N ARG A 129 1.82 -11.48 -3.27
CA ARG A 129 2.00 -12.93 -3.41
C ARG A 129 2.69 -13.28 -4.73
N ALA A 130 2.36 -12.60 -5.83
CA ALA A 130 3.08 -12.73 -7.10
C ALA A 130 4.57 -12.41 -6.97
N HIS A 131 4.91 -11.35 -6.23
CA HIS A 131 6.32 -11.02 -5.95
C HIS A 131 7.02 -12.18 -5.19
N CYS A 132 6.33 -12.83 -4.26
CA CYS A 132 6.89 -13.98 -3.54
C CYS A 132 7.07 -15.20 -4.45
N TYR A 133 6.08 -15.53 -5.29
CA TYR A 133 6.21 -16.62 -6.27
C TYR A 133 7.33 -16.36 -7.27
N LYS A 134 7.49 -15.11 -7.74
CA LYS A 134 8.63 -14.71 -8.57
C LYS A 134 9.96 -15.00 -7.87
N ALA A 135 10.09 -14.63 -6.59
CA ALA A 135 11.32 -14.85 -5.84
C ALA A 135 11.63 -16.34 -5.64
N LEU A 136 10.61 -17.19 -5.61
CA LEU A 136 10.73 -18.65 -5.56
C LEU A 136 10.90 -19.31 -6.93
N GLY A 137 10.90 -18.54 -8.03
CA GLY A 137 10.99 -19.08 -9.40
C GLY A 137 9.67 -19.63 -9.96
N GLU A 138 8.56 -19.50 -9.24
CA GLU A 138 7.23 -20.00 -9.62
C GLU A 138 6.52 -19.04 -10.58
N THR A 139 7.11 -18.87 -11.76
CA THR A 139 6.72 -17.85 -12.75
C THR A 139 5.24 -17.93 -13.14
N ASN A 140 4.69 -19.12 -13.35
CA ASN A 140 3.29 -19.29 -13.78
C ASN A 140 2.31 -18.79 -12.70
N ARG A 141 2.52 -19.15 -11.43
CA ARG A 141 1.68 -18.71 -10.31
C ARG A 141 1.80 -17.21 -10.08
N ALA A 142 3.00 -16.65 -10.27
CA ALA A 142 3.21 -15.20 -10.23
C ALA A 142 2.39 -14.48 -11.31
N LEU A 143 2.37 -15.00 -12.54
CA LEU A 143 1.57 -14.44 -13.65
C LEU A 143 0.05 -14.56 -13.38
N GLU A 144 -0.42 -15.67 -12.84
CA GLU A 144 -1.84 -15.84 -12.46
C GLU A 144 -2.30 -14.80 -11.43
N ASP A 145 -1.48 -14.56 -10.41
CA ASP A 145 -1.76 -13.55 -9.39
C ASP A 145 -1.71 -12.12 -9.95
N VAL A 146 -0.74 -11.83 -10.82
CA VAL A 146 -0.67 -10.54 -11.54
C VAL A 146 -1.92 -10.29 -12.38
N GLU A 147 -2.38 -11.27 -13.14
CA GLU A 147 -3.60 -11.14 -13.95
C GLU A 147 -4.84 -10.94 -13.07
N SER A 148 -4.92 -11.66 -11.94
CA SER A 148 -6.00 -11.47 -10.95
C SER A 148 -6.01 -10.06 -10.38
N ALA A 149 -4.85 -9.52 -10.01
CA ALA A 149 -4.72 -8.13 -9.53
C ALA A 149 -5.14 -7.13 -10.60
N LYS A 150 -4.66 -7.27 -11.84
CA LYS A 150 -4.99 -6.37 -12.96
C LYS A 150 -6.49 -6.38 -13.27
N LEU A 151 -7.12 -7.55 -13.24
CA LEU A 151 -8.56 -7.67 -13.45
C LEU A 151 -9.33 -6.94 -12.35
N LEU A 152 -9.01 -7.20 -11.08
CA LEU A 152 -9.66 -6.55 -9.93
C LEU A 152 -9.54 -5.02 -9.99
N VAL A 153 -8.33 -4.52 -10.23
CA VAL A 153 -8.07 -3.08 -10.31
C VAL A 153 -8.78 -2.45 -11.51
N SER A 154 -8.80 -3.13 -12.66
CA SER A 154 -9.49 -2.63 -13.86
C SER A 154 -11.01 -2.57 -13.67
N GLU A 155 -11.60 -3.57 -13.00
CA GLU A 155 -13.02 -3.52 -12.63
C GLU A 155 -13.29 -2.39 -11.64
N GLN A 156 -12.45 -2.20 -10.63
CA GLN A 156 -12.57 -1.10 -9.68
C GLN A 156 -12.56 0.28 -10.37
N MET A 157 -11.67 0.49 -11.34
CA MET A 157 -11.57 1.74 -12.10
C MET A 157 -12.86 2.10 -12.86
N LYS A 158 -13.71 1.12 -13.22
CA LYS A 158 -15.00 1.40 -13.87
C LYS A 158 -15.99 2.08 -12.95
N PHE A 159 -15.93 1.77 -11.65
CA PHE A 159 -16.90 2.21 -10.65
C PHE A 159 -16.37 3.32 -9.74
N ARG A 160 -15.04 3.47 -9.61
CA ARG A 160 -14.41 4.44 -8.72
C ARG A 160 -13.40 5.32 -9.47
N ARG A 161 -13.45 6.62 -9.19
CA ARG A 161 -12.44 7.60 -9.64
C ARG A 161 -11.35 7.75 -8.58
N ASP A 162 -10.71 6.66 -8.20
CA ASP A 162 -9.56 6.75 -7.29
C ASP A 162 -8.24 6.79 -8.09
N ASP A 163 -7.27 7.50 -7.54
CA ASP A 163 -5.91 7.69 -8.03
C ASP A 163 -5.00 6.49 -7.70
N SER A 164 -5.24 5.84 -6.55
CA SER A 164 -4.52 4.66 -6.08
C SER A 164 -4.63 3.43 -6.99
N ALA A 165 -5.71 3.27 -7.76
CA ALA A 165 -5.91 2.16 -8.67
C ALA A 165 -4.86 2.19 -9.79
N HIS A 166 -4.49 3.37 -10.28
CA HIS A 166 -3.41 3.50 -11.27
C HIS A 166 -2.06 3.13 -10.67
N TYR A 167 -1.84 3.47 -9.39
CA TYR A 167 -0.64 3.05 -8.68
C TYR A 167 -0.57 1.52 -8.54
N GLN A 168 -1.65 0.87 -8.11
CA GLN A 168 -1.71 -0.59 -7.97
C GLN A 168 -1.53 -1.30 -9.32
N LEU A 169 -2.15 -0.76 -10.38
CA LEU A 169 -1.95 -1.29 -11.73
C LEU A 169 -0.50 -1.15 -12.19
N ALA A 170 0.17 -0.06 -11.82
CA ALA A 170 1.60 0.10 -12.07
C ALA A 170 2.45 -0.93 -11.34
N CYS A 171 2.16 -1.19 -10.06
CA CYS A 171 2.83 -2.25 -9.29
C CYS A 171 2.66 -3.62 -9.93
N ALA A 172 1.44 -3.97 -10.35
CA ALA A 172 1.18 -5.22 -11.06
C ALA A 172 1.99 -5.35 -12.36
N TYR A 173 2.01 -4.29 -13.19
CA TYR A 173 2.83 -4.28 -14.41
C TYR A 173 4.33 -4.31 -14.13
N ALA A 174 4.81 -3.69 -13.05
CA ALA A 174 6.21 -3.74 -12.66
C ALA A 174 6.63 -5.18 -12.36
N ILE A 175 5.84 -5.92 -11.56
CA ILE A 175 6.07 -7.36 -11.31
C ILE A 175 5.99 -8.17 -12.60
N GLU A 176 4.93 -7.97 -13.40
CA GLU A 176 4.74 -8.67 -14.68
C GLU A 176 5.96 -8.51 -15.60
N SER A 177 6.54 -7.32 -15.64
CA SER A 177 7.68 -7.02 -16.49
C SER A 177 8.94 -7.82 -16.10
N ALA A 178 9.07 -8.18 -14.83
CA ALA A 178 10.18 -8.99 -14.33
C ALA A 178 9.96 -10.50 -14.45
N LEU A 179 8.77 -10.92 -14.90
CA LEU A 179 8.41 -12.30 -15.23
C LEU A 179 8.53 -12.58 -16.74
N GLN A 180 8.91 -11.59 -17.53
CA GLN A 180 8.96 -11.64 -18.99
C GLN A 180 10.37 -11.30 -19.48
N ASP A 181 10.65 -11.66 -20.73
CA ASP A 181 11.94 -11.38 -21.38
C ASP A 181 11.82 -10.39 -22.54
N GLY A 182 12.95 -9.75 -22.85
CA GLY A 182 13.17 -8.96 -24.06
C GLY A 182 12.13 -7.84 -24.28
N MET A 183 11.56 -7.81 -25.48
CA MET A 183 10.60 -6.78 -25.90
C MET A 183 9.31 -6.78 -25.08
N LYS A 184 8.86 -7.95 -24.60
CA LYS A 184 7.66 -8.05 -23.74
C LYS A 184 7.92 -7.36 -22.41
N ALA A 185 9.04 -7.68 -21.75
CA ALA A 185 9.47 -7.03 -20.52
C ALA A 185 9.57 -5.51 -20.68
N ALA A 186 10.20 -5.03 -21.75
CA ALA A 186 10.34 -3.60 -22.02
C ALA A 186 8.99 -2.90 -22.22
N SER A 187 8.09 -3.50 -23.01
CA SER A 187 6.73 -2.98 -23.22
C SER A 187 5.94 -2.93 -21.92
N THR A 188 6.02 -3.98 -21.11
CA THR A 188 5.32 -4.09 -19.82
C THR A 188 5.87 -3.10 -18.78
N ARG A 189 7.19 -2.87 -18.71
CA ARG A 189 7.77 -1.76 -17.93
C ARG A 189 7.25 -0.40 -18.38
N GLY A 190 7.14 -0.19 -19.69
CA GLY A 190 6.55 1.03 -20.25
C GLY A 190 5.11 1.26 -19.79
N LYS A 191 4.30 0.21 -19.70
CA LYS A 191 2.93 0.27 -19.14
C LYS A 191 2.96 0.63 -17.66
N ALA A 192 3.85 0.04 -16.87
CA ALA A 192 3.99 0.37 -15.44
C ALA A 192 4.29 1.86 -15.24
N ILE A 193 5.28 2.40 -15.97
CA ILE A 193 5.65 3.83 -15.90
C ILE A 193 4.49 4.74 -16.37
N ALA A 194 3.78 4.35 -17.42
CA ALA A 194 2.61 5.10 -17.88
C ALA A 194 1.52 5.19 -16.82
N GLN A 195 1.25 4.09 -16.11
CA GLN A 195 0.27 4.08 -15.00
C GLN A 195 0.73 4.94 -13.81
N LEU A 196 2.02 4.92 -13.47
CA LEU A 196 2.56 5.82 -12.44
C LEU A 196 2.39 7.30 -12.82
N LYS A 197 2.63 7.66 -14.09
CA LYS A 197 2.38 9.03 -14.57
C LYS A 197 0.91 9.44 -14.42
N VAL A 198 -0.02 8.52 -14.70
CA VAL A 198 -1.44 8.79 -14.50
C VAL A 198 -1.78 8.94 -13.02
N ALA A 199 -1.26 8.07 -12.15
CA ALA A 199 -1.45 8.17 -10.70
C ALA A 199 -0.95 9.52 -10.16
N ILE A 200 0.27 9.91 -10.51
CA ILE A 200 0.88 11.21 -10.13
C ILE A 200 0.03 12.37 -10.66
N GLY A 201 -0.36 12.33 -11.94
CA GLY A 201 -1.21 13.38 -12.55
C GLY A 201 -2.59 13.50 -11.91
N LYS A 202 -3.06 12.45 -11.21
CA LYS A 202 -4.30 12.44 -10.43
C LYS A 202 -4.14 12.84 -8.96
N GLY A 203 -2.91 13.12 -8.52
CA GLY A 203 -2.62 13.60 -7.16
C GLY A 203 -1.88 12.60 -6.26
N PHE A 204 -1.49 11.42 -6.77
CA PHE A 204 -0.69 10.48 -5.99
C PHE A 204 0.75 11.02 -5.82
N ASP A 205 1.04 11.61 -4.66
CA ASP A 205 2.30 12.30 -4.36
C ASP A 205 3.09 11.67 -3.20
N SER A 206 2.82 10.39 -2.91
CA SER A 206 3.52 9.61 -1.87
C SER A 206 4.92 9.17 -2.31
N TRP A 207 5.80 10.14 -2.59
CA TRP A 207 7.15 9.90 -3.11
C TRP A 207 8.00 8.95 -2.25
N PRO A 208 8.01 9.06 -0.91
CA PRO A 208 8.78 8.13 -0.08
C PRO A 208 8.28 6.68 -0.23
N HIS A 209 6.96 6.50 -0.35
CA HIS A 209 6.38 5.17 -0.57
C HIS A 209 6.81 4.62 -1.94
N MET A 210 6.63 5.38 -3.02
CA MET A 210 7.07 4.96 -4.37
C MET A 210 8.56 4.59 -4.43
N LYS A 211 9.41 5.34 -3.74
CA LYS A 211 10.86 5.08 -3.68
C LYS A 211 11.21 3.82 -2.90
N ALA A 212 10.41 3.45 -1.91
CA ALA A 212 10.68 2.30 -1.03
C ALA A 212 9.90 1.03 -1.42
N ASP A 213 8.86 1.15 -2.26
CA ASP A 213 7.94 0.04 -2.54
C ASP A 213 8.62 -1.10 -3.31
N LEU A 214 8.65 -2.28 -2.71
CA LEU A 214 9.27 -3.48 -3.27
C LEU A 214 8.64 -3.87 -4.62
N ASP A 215 7.36 -3.54 -4.83
CA ASP A 215 6.67 -3.88 -6.08
C ASP A 215 7.20 -3.12 -7.29
N LEU A 216 7.87 -1.99 -7.06
CA LEU A 216 8.50 -1.16 -8.09
C LEU A 216 9.99 -1.44 -8.27
N ASP A 217 10.56 -2.43 -7.55
CA ASP A 217 11.96 -2.82 -7.68
C ASP A 217 12.38 -3.16 -9.13
N PRO A 218 11.53 -3.82 -9.96
CA PRO A 218 11.82 -4.03 -11.38
C PRO A 218 12.06 -2.76 -12.21
N LEU A 219 11.62 -1.59 -11.74
CA LEU A 219 11.71 -0.32 -12.46
C LEU A 219 12.87 0.56 -11.99
N ARG A 220 13.60 0.18 -10.92
CA ARG A 220 14.56 1.07 -10.24
C ARG A 220 15.68 1.58 -11.15
N ASN A 221 16.09 0.78 -12.11
CA ASN A 221 17.14 1.13 -13.07
C ASN A 221 16.59 1.72 -14.38
N ASP A 222 15.27 1.86 -14.51
CA ASP A 222 14.65 2.40 -15.71
C ASP A 222 14.72 3.94 -15.71
N PRO A 223 15.32 4.59 -16.73
CA PRO A 223 15.41 6.05 -16.79
C PRO A 223 14.03 6.72 -16.76
N GLY A 224 13.01 6.08 -17.35
CA GLY A 224 11.65 6.61 -17.37
C GLY A 224 10.98 6.62 -16.00
N PHE A 225 11.34 5.67 -15.12
CA PHE A 225 10.90 5.64 -13.73
C PHE A 225 11.64 6.69 -12.90
N ASN A 226 12.97 6.80 -13.06
CA ASN A 226 13.77 7.77 -12.34
C ASN A 226 13.40 9.23 -12.67
N ALA A 227 12.95 9.49 -13.90
CA ALA A 227 12.44 10.79 -14.32
C ALA A 227 11.08 11.19 -13.71
N LEU A 228 10.40 10.30 -12.97
CA LEU A 228 9.13 10.63 -12.31
C LEU A 228 9.29 11.46 -11.04
N PHE A 229 10.48 11.42 -10.41
CA PHE A 229 10.69 12.04 -9.11
C PHE A 229 11.14 13.49 -9.28
N PRO A 230 10.49 14.46 -8.61
CA PRO A 230 10.90 15.85 -8.65
C PRO A 230 12.30 16.02 -8.02
N GLY A 231 13.16 16.81 -8.68
CA GLY A 231 14.51 17.12 -8.20
C GLY A 231 15.59 16.09 -8.56
N ASN A 232 15.29 15.14 -9.46
CA ASN A 232 16.30 14.38 -10.22
C ASN A 232 16.74 15.14 -11.48
#